data_AF-A0A2E8E404-F1
#
_entry.id   AF-A0A2E8E404-F1
#
_cell.length_a   1.000
_cell.length_b   1.000
_cell.length_c   1.000
_cell.angle_alpha   90.00
_cell.angle_beta   90.00
_cell.angle_gamma   90.00
#
_symmetry.space_group_name_H-M   'P 1'
#
loop_
_entity.id
_entity.type
_entity.pdbx_description
1 polymer ?
#
loop_
_entity_poly.entity_id
_entity_poly.type
_entity_poly.pdbx_seq_one_letter_code
_entity_poly.pdbx_strand_id
1 'polypeptide(L)'
;MATNSNDGDGPVAVVAVHGLGDQQAGESVRKIADLLLRVRASGRQVYAEFKEVRLRIATHPVEAKRPQTEFGALGVGLRDLQQQSREPLQEGQEDQEDPAHEFMCSQLAGYTGSGNPYETVKLEGRRKNGPPVHLFELHWADLSRIREGLLGTLAAFYQLILHIPNLGWLAIDHALLEHPGCGRWQCYAKVHARAVRVFLILPIVMVLMPLTLLTLLAEALPATWLRVVAIGVPAVAALLLCGRAMYRTRQMRFGALRWVLLPLLALALPSGLLWLLLRSDWVTESQLVAIGWVLVAALPFHYMLGKYDKQQPGVQ
;
A
#
# COMPACT_ATOMS: atom_id res chain seq x y z
N MET A 1 -63.21 0.45 5.26
CA MET A 1 -62.59 1.79 5.20
C MET A 1 -61.17 1.65 5.72
N ALA A 2 -60.24 1.28 4.83
CA ALA A 2 -58.82 1.19 5.15
C ALA A 2 -58.20 2.57 5.00
N THR A 3 -57.59 3.08 6.07
CA THR A 3 -56.82 4.32 6.07
C THR A 3 -55.51 4.09 5.30
N ASN A 4 -55.36 4.73 4.14
CA ASN A 4 -54.09 4.90 3.46
C ASN A 4 -53.13 5.67 4.38
N SER A 5 -52.21 4.97 5.04
CA SER A 5 -51.00 5.56 5.61
C SER A 5 -50.11 5.99 4.45
N ASN A 6 -49.89 7.29 4.33
CA ASN A 6 -49.03 7.91 3.33
C ASN A 6 -47.57 7.43 3.55
N ASP A 7 -47.13 6.48 2.74
CA ASP A 7 -45.84 5.79 2.84
C ASP A 7 -44.75 6.57 2.08
N GLY A 8 -44.35 7.73 2.61
CA GLY A 8 -43.40 8.63 1.94
C GLY A 8 -42.46 9.42 2.85
N ASP A 9 -42.47 9.19 4.17
CA ASP A 9 -41.72 10.00 5.15
C ASP A 9 -40.70 9.16 5.93
N GLY A 10 -39.97 8.30 5.22
CA GLY A 10 -38.85 7.55 5.78
C GLY A 10 -37.71 8.47 6.25
N PRO A 11 -36.91 8.04 7.25
CA PRO A 11 -35.70 8.76 7.66
C PRO A 11 -34.78 9.00 6.46
N VAL A 12 -34.30 10.23 6.29
CA VAL A 12 -33.32 10.56 5.25
C VAL A 12 -31.93 10.32 5.80
N ALA A 13 -31.17 9.42 5.18
CA ALA A 13 -29.77 9.18 5.50
C ALA A 13 -28.85 9.91 4.51
N VAL A 14 -27.89 10.67 5.03
CA VAL A 14 -26.83 11.30 4.25
C VAL A 14 -25.51 10.68 4.69
N VAL A 15 -24.81 10.04 3.76
CA VAL A 15 -23.49 9.46 4.02
C VAL A 15 -22.43 10.35 3.40
N ALA A 16 -21.62 10.98 4.23
CA ALA A 16 -20.47 11.76 3.81
C ALA A 16 -19.25 10.83 3.70
N VAL A 17 -18.82 10.56 2.48
CA VAL A 17 -17.55 9.89 2.20
C VAL A 17 -16.52 10.98 1.92
N HIS A 18 -15.53 11.12 2.78
CA HIS A 18 -14.50 12.13 2.55
C HIS A 18 -13.42 11.62 1.60
N GLY A 19 -12.84 12.54 0.84
CA GLY A 19 -11.74 12.24 -0.08
C GLY A 19 -10.38 12.22 0.61
N LEU A 20 -9.34 12.24 -0.23
CA LEU A 20 -7.94 12.39 0.19
C LEU A 20 -7.74 13.73 0.91
N GLY A 21 -7.30 13.72 2.17
CA GLY A 21 -7.01 14.94 2.93
C GLY A 21 -6.83 14.76 4.43
N ASP A 22 -6.55 15.89 5.12
CA ASP A 22 -6.27 15.94 6.57
C ASP A 22 -7.52 16.12 7.44
N GLN A 23 -8.70 15.71 6.96
CA GLN A 23 -9.91 15.86 7.75
C GLN A 23 -9.85 15.04 9.04
N GLN A 24 -10.28 15.63 10.13
CA GLN A 24 -10.42 14.93 11.40
C GLN A 24 -11.72 14.11 11.41
N ALA A 25 -11.73 12.99 12.13
CA ALA A 25 -12.94 12.22 12.34
C ALA A 25 -14.05 13.09 12.98
N GLY A 26 -15.23 13.06 12.41
CA GLY A 26 -16.39 13.87 12.76
C GLY A 26 -16.47 15.21 12.02
N GLU A 27 -15.42 15.65 11.33
CA GLU A 27 -15.36 17.01 10.78
C GLU A 27 -16.34 17.23 9.62
N SER A 28 -16.44 16.26 8.71
CA SER A 28 -17.28 16.40 7.51
C SER A 28 -18.75 16.50 7.88
N VAL A 29 -19.21 15.62 8.78
CA VAL A 29 -20.61 15.60 9.22
C VAL A 29 -20.97 16.83 10.06
N ARG A 30 -20.04 17.36 10.88
CA ARG A 30 -20.27 18.63 11.61
C ARG A 30 -20.43 19.81 10.66
N LYS A 31 -19.57 19.92 9.63
CA LYS A 31 -19.71 20.98 8.61
C LYS A 31 -21.03 20.88 7.84
N ILE A 32 -21.48 19.67 7.53
CA ILE A 32 -22.78 19.45 6.89
C ILE A 32 -23.92 19.87 7.84
N ALA A 33 -23.87 19.47 9.11
CA ALA A 33 -24.87 19.87 10.11
C ALA A 33 -24.93 21.39 10.27
N ASP A 34 -23.77 22.06 10.35
CA ASP A 34 -23.68 23.52 10.42
C ASP A 34 -24.30 24.20 9.20
N LEU A 35 -24.10 23.63 8.00
CA LEU A 35 -24.72 24.11 6.78
C LEU A 35 -26.25 23.94 6.85
N LEU A 36 -26.74 22.76 7.23
CA LEU A 36 -28.17 22.48 7.37
C LEU A 36 -28.85 23.36 8.40
N LEU A 37 -28.19 23.63 9.54
CA LEU A 37 -28.68 24.54 10.57
C LEU A 37 -28.85 25.99 10.07
N ARG A 38 -28.07 26.40 9.07
CA ARG A 38 -28.13 27.72 8.43
C ARG A 38 -29.20 27.82 7.34
N VAL A 39 -29.72 26.70 6.83
CA VAL A 39 -30.73 26.71 5.77
C VAL A 39 -32.04 27.34 6.27
N ARG A 40 -32.50 28.36 5.54
CA ARG A 40 -33.79 29.02 5.76
C ARG A 40 -34.70 28.84 4.54
N ALA A 41 -35.95 28.47 4.78
CA ALA A 41 -37.01 28.48 3.79
C ALA A 41 -38.09 29.46 4.23
N SER A 42 -38.45 30.40 3.35
CA SER A 42 -39.42 31.47 3.65
C SER A 42 -39.10 32.23 4.95
N GLY A 43 -37.82 32.50 5.19
CA GLY A 43 -37.33 33.20 6.39
C GLY A 43 -37.28 32.37 7.68
N ARG A 44 -37.79 31.12 7.67
CA ARG A 44 -37.78 30.22 8.84
C ARG A 44 -36.69 29.17 8.71
N GLN A 45 -36.11 28.79 9.83
CA GLN A 45 -35.10 27.73 9.89
C GLN A 45 -35.73 26.37 9.56
N VAL A 46 -35.11 25.61 8.65
CA VAL A 46 -35.66 24.36 8.12
C VAL A 46 -35.34 23.16 9.02
N TYR A 47 -34.15 23.15 9.60
CA TYR A 47 -33.66 22.06 10.45
C TYR A 47 -33.64 22.49 11.92
N ALA A 48 -33.86 21.51 12.81
CA ALA A 48 -33.68 21.66 14.24
C ALA A 48 -32.23 21.29 14.64
N GLU A 49 -31.98 21.13 15.94
CA GLU A 49 -30.69 20.69 16.47
C GLU A 49 -30.26 19.32 15.93
N PHE A 50 -28.95 19.09 15.92
CA PHE A 50 -28.32 17.81 15.62
C PHE A 50 -27.63 17.27 16.87
N LYS A 51 -27.87 15.98 17.17
CA LYS A 51 -27.24 15.27 18.29
C LYS A 51 -26.17 14.32 17.78
N GLU A 52 -24.97 14.43 18.33
CA GLU A 52 -23.86 13.53 18.01
C GLU A 52 -23.99 12.20 18.76
N VAL A 53 -23.92 11.09 18.02
CA VAL A 53 -23.95 9.72 18.54
C VAL A 53 -22.76 8.97 17.97
N ARG A 54 -21.92 8.39 18.83
CA ARG A 54 -20.82 7.53 18.40
C ARG A 54 -21.34 6.13 18.10
N LEU A 55 -20.96 5.59 16.95
CA LEU A 55 -21.29 4.25 16.51
C LEU A 55 -20.03 3.40 16.43
N ARG A 56 -20.18 2.15 16.85
CA ARG A 56 -19.14 1.13 16.73
C ARG A 56 -19.73 -0.04 15.96
N ILE A 57 -19.33 -0.17 14.70
CA ILE A 57 -19.88 -1.12 13.74
C ILE A 57 -18.94 -2.32 13.71
N ALA A 58 -19.46 -3.51 14.01
CA ALA A 58 -18.70 -4.74 13.81
C ALA A 58 -18.41 -4.92 12.32
N THR A 59 -17.13 -5.07 11.96
CA THR A 59 -16.73 -5.33 10.58
C THR A 59 -16.34 -6.78 10.43
N HIS A 60 -16.83 -7.41 9.38
CA HIS A 60 -16.38 -8.72 8.96
C HIS A 60 -15.54 -8.56 7.68
N PRO A 61 -14.50 -9.41 7.50
CA PRO A 61 -13.80 -9.47 6.23
C PRO A 61 -14.80 -9.70 5.08
N VAL A 62 -14.64 -8.96 3.99
CA VAL A 62 -15.45 -9.18 2.80
C VAL A 62 -14.88 -10.40 2.08
N GLU A 63 -15.69 -11.45 1.94
CA GLU A 63 -15.35 -12.61 1.10
C GLU A 63 -15.57 -12.26 -0.37
N ALA A 64 -14.62 -11.55 -0.96
CA ALA A 64 -14.61 -11.31 -2.40
C ALA A 64 -14.08 -12.55 -3.12
N LYS A 65 -14.88 -13.11 -4.05
CA LYS A 65 -14.39 -14.16 -4.96
C LYS A 65 -13.27 -13.58 -5.80
N ARG A 66 -12.15 -14.31 -5.89
CA ARG A 66 -11.10 -13.98 -6.86
C ARG A 66 -11.69 -14.14 -8.27
N PRO A 67 -11.56 -13.13 -9.15
CA PRO A 67 -11.82 -13.34 -10.56
C PRO A 67 -10.93 -14.48 -11.06
N GLN A 68 -11.46 -15.33 -11.93
CA GLN A 68 -10.69 -16.44 -12.53
C GLN A 68 -9.66 -15.92 -13.55
N THR A 69 -9.81 -14.68 -14.00
CA THR A 69 -8.85 -13.96 -14.83
C THR A 69 -7.65 -13.53 -13.98
N GLU A 70 -6.50 -14.20 -14.19
CA GLU A 70 -5.23 -13.75 -13.65
C GLU A 70 -4.92 -12.35 -14.22
N PHE A 71 -5.11 -11.32 -13.40
CA PHE A 71 -4.54 -9.99 -13.65
C PHE A 71 -3.03 -10.12 -13.54
N GLY A 72 -2.37 -10.53 -14.63
CA GLY A 72 -0.93 -10.67 -14.67
C GLY A 72 -0.26 -9.41 -14.12
N ALA A 73 0.77 -9.60 -13.29
CA ALA A 73 1.51 -8.59 -12.52
C ALA A 73 2.10 -7.39 -13.31
N LEU A 74 1.78 -7.29 -14.61
CA LEU A 74 2.23 -6.30 -15.58
C LEU A 74 1.06 -5.70 -16.40
N GLY A 75 -0.16 -5.65 -15.84
CA GLY A 75 -1.24 -4.79 -16.36
C GLY A 75 -1.98 -5.31 -17.58
N VAL A 76 -2.01 -6.62 -17.81
CA VAL A 76 -2.66 -7.22 -19.00
C VAL A 76 -4.16 -7.51 -18.78
N GLY A 77 -4.67 -7.53 -17.55
CA GLY A 77 -6.04 -7.96 -17.25
C GLY A 77 -7.17 -6.93 -17.43
N LEU A 78 -6.88 -5.65 -17.64
CA LEU A 78 -7.91 -4.61 -17.84
C LEU A 78 -8.54 -4.61 -19.23
N ARG A 79 -7.85 -5.18 -20.22
CA ARG A 79 -8.38 -5.33 -21.59
C ARG A 79 -9.59 -6.24 -21.66
N ASP A 80 -9.58 -7.33 -20.89
CA ASP A 80 -10.65 -8.33 -20.91
C ASP A 80 -11.93 -7.78 -20.25
N LEU A 81 -11.79 -7.04 -19.14
CA LEU A 81 -12.91 -6.42 -18.42
C LEU A 81 -13.65 -5.35 -19.26
N GLN A 82 -12.91 -4.51 -20.00
CA GLN A 82 -13.54 -3.44 -20.79
C GLN A 82 -14.07 -3.89 -22.16
N GLN A 83 -13.54 -4.98 -22.73
CA GLN A 83 -14.15 -5.57 -23.93
C GLN A 83 -15.54 -6.15 -23.63
N GLN A 84 -15.74 -6.77 -22.46
CA GLN A 84 -17.06 -7.23 -22.02
C GLN A 84 -18.03 -6.08 -21.72
N SER A 85 -17.55 -4.95 -21.19
CA SER A 85 -18.38 -3.77 -20.89
C SER A 85 -18.99 -3.07 -22.12
N ARG A 86 -18.49 -3.37 -23.33
CA ARG A 86 -18.87 -2.69 -24.58
C ARG A 86 -19.81 -3.50 -25.47
N GLU A 87 -20.07 -4.76 -25.17
CA GLU A 87 -21.16 -5.46 -25.85
C GLU A 87 -22.49 -4.85 -25.37
N PRO A 88 -23.38 -4.42 -26.28
CA PRO A 88 -24.67 -3.90 -25.86
C PRO A 88 -25.38 -5.01 -25.09
N LEU A 89 -25.64 -4.76 -23.80
CA LEU A 89 -26.45 -5.61 -22.94
C LEU A 89 -27.71 -5.99 -23.71
N GLN A 90 -27.76 -7.23 -24.19
CA GLN A 90 -28.99 -7.76 -24.79
C GLN A 90 -29.99 -7.80 -23.64
N GLU A 91 -31.07 -7.02 -23.77
CA GLU A 91 -32.20 -7.01 -22.84
C GLU A 91 -32.68 -8.47 -22.64
N GLY A 92 -32.33 -9.06 -21.49
CA GLY A 92 -32.66 -10.45 -21.15
C GLY A 92 -31.57 -11.26 -20.45
N GLN A 93 -30.33 -10.75 -20.30
CA GLN A 93 -29.29 -11.38 -19.49
C GLN A 93 -29.08 -10.62 -18.17
N GLU A 94 -29.92 -10.91 -17.17
CA GLU A 94 -29.78 -10.37 -15.80
C GLU A 94 -28.61 -11.00 -15.00
N ASP A 95 -27.87 -11.97 -15.57
CA ASP A 95 -26.82 -12.73 -14.88
C ASP A 95 -25.38 -12.41 -15.35
N GLN A 96 -25.15 -11.44 -16.25
CA GLN A 96 -23.77 -11.00 -16.54
C GLN A 96 -23.28 -10.05 -15.44
N GLU A 97 -22.36 -10.53 -14.60
CA GLU A 97 -21.70 -9.75 -13.55
C GLU A 97 -21.07 -8.48 -14.16
N ASP A 98 -21.51 -7.31 -13.68
CA ASP A 98 -21.01 -5.99 -14.11
C ASP A 98 -19.47 -5.97 -14.06
N PRO A 99 -18.76 -5.63 -15.14
CA PRO A 99 -17.30 -5.56 -15.14
C PRO A 99 -16.73 -4.59 -14.09
N ALA A 100 -17.49 -3.56 -13.70
CA ALA A 100 -17.13 -2.70 -12.58
C ALA A 100 -17.22 -3.46 -11.24
N HIS A 101 -18.20 -4.36 -11.10
CA HIS A 101 -18.30 -5.27 -9.96
C HIS A 101 -17.15 -6.28 -9.94
N GLU A 102 -16.79 -6.90 -11.06
CA GLU A 102 -15.62 -7.78 -11.14
C GLU A 102 -14.31 -7.06 -10.81
N PHE A 103 -14.12 -5.84 -11.33
CA PHE A 103 -12.99 -4.99 -10.97
C PHE A 103 -12.97 -4.70 -9.46
N MET A 104 -14.09 -4.28 -8.87
CA MET A 104 -14.15 -4.03 -7.43
C MET A 104 -13.89 -5.31 -6.60
N CYS A 105 -14.40 -6.45 -7.03
CA CYS A 105 -14.12 -7.75 -6.43
C CYS A 105 -12.63 -8.11 -6.52
N SER A 106 -11.97 -7.80 -7.65
CA SER A 106 -10.51 -7.97 -7.81
C SER A 106 -9.72 -7.09 -6.84
N GLN A 107 -10.16 -5.84 -6.60
CA GLN A 107 -9.49 -4.93 -5.66
C GLN A 107 -9.67 -5.39 -4.21
N LEU A 108 -10.78 -6.07 -3.91
CA LEU A 108 -11.07 -6.64 -2.59
C LEU A 108 -10.51 -8.07 -2.42
N ALA A 109 -10.05 -8.70 -3.50
CA ALA A 109 -9.60 -10.08 -3.49
C ALA A 109 -8.32 -10.24 -2.66
N GLY A 110 -8.42 -11.02 -1.57
CA GLY A 110 -7.29 -11.19 -0.65
C GLY A 110 -7.12 -10.05 0.36
N TYR A 111 -8.04 -9.08 0.40
CA TYR A 111 -8.09 -8.09 1.46
C TYR A 111 -8.37 -8.78 2.81
N THR A 112 -7.36 -8.83 3.66
CA THR A 112 -7.50 -9.33 5.03
C THR A 112 -7.81 -8.15 5.93
N GLY A 113 -9.10 -7.93 6.19
CA GLY A 113 -9.53 -6.92 7.16
C GLY A 113 -8.93 -7.21 8.53
N SER A 114 -8.59 -6.17 9.30
CA SER A 114 -7.99 -6.35 10.63
C SER A 114 -8.97 -6.87 11.68
N GLY A 115 -10.26 -7.05 11.32
CA GLY A 115 -11.34 -7.45 12.22
C GLY A 115 -11.64 -6.43 13.32
N ASN A 116 -11.07 -5.23 13.24
CA ASN A 116 -11.29 -4.19 14.23
C ASN A 116 -12.63 -3.50 13.94
N PRO A 117 -13.49 -3.29 14.95
CA PRO A 117 -14.75 -2.60 14.74
C PRO A 117 -14.50 -1.19 14.20
N TYR A 118 -15.31 -0.79 13.23
CA TYR A 118 -15.27 0.52 12.64
C TYR A 118 -15.94 1.54 13.55
N GLU A 119 -15.22 2.57 13.94
CA GLU A 119 -15.73 3.65 14.79
C GLU A 119 -16.09 4.85 13.92
N THR A 120 -17.31 5.33 14.04
CA THR A 120 -17.79 6.51 13.32
C THR A 120 -18.76 7.33 14.17
N VAL A 121 -19.12 8.50 13.66
CA VAL A 121 -20.06 9.44 14.25
C VAL A 121 -21.31 9.53 13.36
N LYS A 122 -22.47 9.45 14.01
CA LYS A 122 -23.78 9.75 13.44
C LYS A 122 -24.28 11.07 14.05
N LEU A 123 -24.72 12.00 13.22
CA LEU A 123 -25.49 13.17 13.69
C LEU A 123 -26.97 12.92 13.41
N GLU A 124 -27.76 12.88 14.47
CA GLU A 124 -29.21 12.73 14.41
C GLU A 124 -29.86 14.11 14.47
N GLY A 125 -30.51 14.52 13.38
CA GLY A 125 -31.26 15.76 13.30
C GLY A 125 -32.71 15.52 12.87
N ARG A 126 -33.49 16.60 12.90
CA ARG A 126 -34.87 16.57 12.42
C ARG A 126 -35.17 17.83 11.60
N ARG A 127 -35.86 17.64 10.47
CA ARG A 127 -36.47 18.76 9.75
C ARG A 127 -37.71 19.22 10.52
N LYS A 128 -37.89 20.53 10.77
CA LYS A 128 -38.95 21.01 11.69
C LYS A 128 -40.36 20.53 11.32
N ASN A 129 -40.65 20.38 10.02
CA ASN A 129 -41.91 19.88 9.49
C ASN A 129 -41.69 18.72 8.51
N GLY A 130 -40.79 17.78 8.83
CA GLY A 130 -40.49 16.67 7.93
C GLY A 130 -39.77 15.51 8.62
N PRO A 131 -39.24 14.57 7.82
CA PRO A 131 -38.68 13.34 8.36
C PRO A 131 -37.38 13.59 9.14
N PRO A 132 -37.01 12.66 10.03
CA PRO A 132 -35.70 12.68 10.68
C PRO A 132 -34.57 12.58 9.64
N VAL A 133 -33.46 13.25 9.91
CA VAL A 133 -32.28 13.26 9.04
C VAL A 133 -31.09 12.73 9.82
N HIS A 134 -30.44 11.70 9.28
CA HIS A 134 -29.26 11.10 9.87
C HIS A 134 -28.06 11.39 8.97
N LEU A 135 -27.04 12.03 9.52
CA LEU A 135 -25.76 12.23 8.84
C LEU A 135 -24.78 11.19 9.35
N PHE A 136 -24.14 10.46 8.45
CA PHE A 136 -23.10 9.48 8.76
C PHE A 136 -21.81 9.92 8.11
N GLU A 137 -20.69 9.71 8.78
CA GLU A 137 -19.37 9.85 8.16
C GLU A 137 -18.81 8.47 7.85
N LEU A 138 -18.36 8.28 6.61
CA LEU A 138 -17.40 7.24 6.32
C LEU A 138 -16.02 7.89 6.38
N HIS A 139 -15.45 7.89 7.57
CA HIS A 139 -14.07 8.29 7.78
C HIS A 139 -13.09 7.25 7.20
N TRP A 140 -12.40 7.63 6.13
CA TRP A 140 -11.32 6.91 5.48
C TRP A 140 -10.00 7.71 5.62
N ALA A 141 -9.24 7.46 6.68
CA ALA A 141 -7.88 7.99 6.74
C ALA A 141 -7.02 7.21 5.74
N ASP A 142 -6.63 7.87 4.65
CA ASP A 142 -5.85 7.23 3.60
C ASP A 142 -4.47 6.75 4.12
N LEU A 143 -3.99 5.67 3.51
CA LEU A 143 -2.61 5.18 3.63
C LEU A 143 -1.58 6.24 3.22
N SER A 144 -2.00 7.33 2.54
CA SER A 144 -1.18 8.50 2.24
C SER A 144 -0.86 9.39 3.44
N ARG A 145 -1.36 9.11 4.65
CA ARG A 145 -0.71 9.63 5.86
C ARG A 145 0.71 9.10 5.87
N ILE A 146 1.62 9.92 5.33
CA ILE A 146 3.04 9.62 5.17
C ILE A 146 3.50 9.11 6.52
N ARG A 147 3.80 7.82 6.55
CA ARG A 147 4.19 7.09 7.74
C ARG A 147 5.29 7.90 8.42
N GLU A 148 5.04 8.34 9.65
CA GLU A 148 5.88 9.33 10.33
C GLU A 148 7.38 8.97 10.24
N GLY A 149 8.18 9.94 9.79
CA GLY A 149 9.64 9.83 9.70
C GLY A 149 10.23 9.87 8.27
N LEU A 150 11.51 10.23 8.20
CA LEU A 150 12.27 10.39 6.95
C LEU A 150 12.23 9.13 6.07
N LEU A 151 12.38 7.96 6.68
CA LEU A 151 12.36 6.66 5.97
C LEU A 151 10.97 6.30 5.43
N GLY A 152 9.89 6.70 6.12
CA GLY A 152 8.53 6.50 5.63
C GLY A 152 8.25 7.38 4.43
N THR A 153 8.73 8.63 4.47
CA THR A 153 8.63 9.58 3.35
C THR A 153 9.40 9.09 2.12
N LEU A 154 10.66 8.64 2.30
CA LEU A 154 11.46 8.07 1.21
C LEU A 154 10.83 6.81 0.62
N ALA A 155 10.26 5.94 1.45
CA ALA A 155 9.55 4.74 0.99
C ALA A 155 8.28 5.09 0.20
N ALA A 156 7.49 6.07 0.66
CA ALA A 156 6.30 6.53 -0.04
C ALA A 156 6.65 7.19 -1.38
N PHE A 157 7.72 8.00 -1.43
CA PHE A 157 8.22 8.59 -2.67
C PHE A 157 8.70 7.52 -3.67
N TYR A 158 9.39 6.51 -3.17
CA TYR A 158 9.84 5.38 -3.98
C TYR A 158 8.66 4.58 -4.55
N GLN A 159 7.63 4.35 -3.73
CA GLN A 159 6.38 3.74 -4.18
C GLN A 159 5.70 4.57 -5.25
N LEU A 160 5.62 5.89 -5.06
CA LEU A 160 5.02 6.79 -6.04
C LEU A 160 5.76 6.73 -7.38
N ILE A 161 7.09 6.82 -7.37
CA ILE A 161 7.93 6.67 -8.56
C ILE A 161 7.61 5.35 -9.26
N LEU A 162 7.61 4.23 -8.55
CA LEU A 162 7.33 2.92 -9.15
C LEU A 162 5.88 2.76 -9.64
N HIS A 163 4.93 3.47 -9.03
CA HIS A 163 3.51 3.33 -9.33
C HIS A 163 3.02 4.24 -10.47
N ILE A 164 3.65 5.42 -10.66
CA ILE A 164 3.31 6.35 -11.76
C ILE A 164 3.33 5.67 -13.14
N PRO A 165 4.34 4.85 -13.51
CA PRO A 165 4.33 4.10 -14.76
C PRO A 165 3.09 3.24 -14.98
N ASN A 166 2.54 2.67 -13.90
CA ASN A 166 1.35 1.83 -13.94
C ASN A 166 0.09 2.66 -14.23
N LEU A 167 -0.02 3.85 -13.61
CA LEU A 167 -1.09 4.80 -13.91
C LEU A 167 -1.03 5.30 -15.36
N GLY A 168 0.18 5.57 -15.87
CA GLY A 168 0.39 5.93 -17.27
C GLY A 168 -0.09 4.85 -18.24
N TRP A 169 0.11 3.58 -17.88
CA TRP A 169 -0.41 2.44 -18.67
C TRP A 169 -1.93 2.41 -18.73
N LEU A 170 -2.62 2.67 -17.62
CA LEU A 170 -4.09 2.68 -17.56
C LEU A 170 -4.69 3.72 -18.54
N ALA A 171 -4.11 4.93 -18.56
CA ALA A 171 -4.56 5.98 -19.47
C ALA A 171 -4.30 5.63 -20.95
N ILE A 172 -3.17 4.98 -21.25
CA ILE A 172 -2.84 4.55 -22.61
C ILE A 172 -3.74 3.41 -23.08
N ASP A 173 -4.09 2.48 -22.20
CA ASP A 173 -4.99 1.39 -22.54
C ASP A 173 -6.40 1.92 -22.82
N HIS A 174 -6.88 2.90 -22.03
CA HIS A 174 -8.12 3.62 -22.34
C HIS A 174 -8.09 4.28 -23.72
N ALA A 175 -6.99 4.98 -24.07
CA ALA A 175 -6.84 5.63 -25.36
C ALA A 175 -6.76 4.63 -26.54
N LEU A 176 -6.13 3.47 -26.34
CA LEU A 176 -6.10 2.39 -27.33
C LEU A 176 -7.49 1.80 -27.57
N LEU A 177 -8.32 1.73 -26.52
CA LEU A 177 -9.70 1.26 -26.60
C LEU A 177 -10.63 2.28 -27.25
N GLU A 178 -10.45 3.58 -27.00
CA GLU A 178 -11.22 4.64 -27.67
C GLU A 178 -10.87 4.78 -29.15
N HIS A 179 -9.65 4.39 -29.55
CA HIS A 179 -9.14 4.55 -30.91
C HIS A 179 -8.61 3.24 -31.53
N PRO A 180 -9.45 2.21 -31.71
CA PRO A 180 -9.04 0.95 -32.30
C PRO A 180 -8.54 1.17 -33.73
N GLY A 181 -7.36 0.66 -34.06
CA GLY A 181 -6.73 0.78 -35.37
C GLY A 181 -5.84 2.01 -35.59
N CYS A 182 -5.77 2.94 -34.63
CA CYS A 182 -4.84 4.07 -34.73
C CYS A 182 -3.39 3.64 -34.44
N GLY A 183 -2.58 3.48 -35.48
CA GLY A 183 -1.17 3.07 -35.35
C GLY A 183 -0.29 4.02 -34.50
N ARG A 184 -0.70 5.29 -34.36
CA ARG A 184 -0.01 6.28 -33.49
C ARG A 184 -0.11 5.90 -32.02
N TRP A 185 -1.29 5.49 -31.54
CA TRP A 185 -1.49 5.04 -30.17
C TRP A 185 -0.76 3.73 -29.89
N GLN A 186 -0.70 2.82 -30.86
CA GLN A 186 0.09 1.60 -30.74
C GLN A 186 1.59 1.88 -30.67
N CYS A 187 2.09 2.84 -31.44
CA CYS A 187 3.49 3.26 -31.37
C CYS A 187 3.78 3.93 -30.02
N TYR A 188 2.91 4.83 -29.56
CA TYR A 188 3.03 5.46 -28.26
C TYR A 188 3.07 4.44 -27.11
N ALA A 189 2.18 3.44 -27.13
CA ALA A 189 2.17 2.35 -26.15
C ALA A 189 3.49 1.54 -26.16
N LYS A 190 4.05 1.24 -27.35
CA LYS A 190 5.34 0.55 -27.46
C LYS A 190 6.51 1.38 -26.91
N VAL A 191 6.52 2.68 -27.19
CA VAL A 191 7.54 3.61 -26.68
C VAL A 191 7.42 3.75 -25.16
N HIS A 192 6.20 3.94 -24.65
CA HIS A 192 5.91 3.98 -23.22
C HIS A 192 6.35 2.68 -22.52
N ALA A 193 6.01 1.51 -23.07
CA ALA A 193 6.45 0.21 -22.56
C ALA A 193 7.98 0.10 -22.44
N ARG A 194 8.71 0.70 -23.38
CA ARG A 194 10.17 0.71 -23.36
C ARG A 194 10.71 1.71 -22.34
N ALA A 195 10.11 2.88 -22.23
CA ALA A 195 10.43 3.88 -21.21
C ALA A 195 10.20 3.34 -19.79
N VAL A 196 9.06 2.69 -19.54
CA VAL A 196 8.74 2.05 -18.26
C VAL A 196 9.76 0.96 -17.90
N ARG A 197 10.17 0.12 -18.86
CA ARG A 197 11.23 -0.88 -18.62
C ARG A 197 12.56 -0.25 -18.22
N VAL A 198 12.97 0.83 -18.87
CA VAL A 198 14.19 1.55 -18.51
C VAL A 198 14.05 2.22 -17.15
N PHE A 199 12.88 2.79 -16.87
CA PHE A 199 12.59 3.44 -15.61
C PHE A 199 12.56 2.45 -14.43
N LEU A 200 12.08 1.22 -14.62
CA LEU A 200 12.14 0.17 -13.60
C LEU A 200 13.58 -0.29 -13.29
N ILE A 201 14.54 -0.03 -14.17
CA ILE A 201 15.97 -0.26 -13.91
C ILE A 201 16.57 0.88 -13.05
N LEU A 202 16.01 2.09 -13.10
CA LEU A 202 16.52 3.26 -12.37
C LEU A 202 16.69 3.00 -10.85
N PRO A 203 15.72 2.41 -10.14
CA PRO A 203 15.91 2.06 -8.73
C PRO A 203 17.09 1.12 -8.46
N ILE A 204 17.31 0.13 -9.34
CA ILE A 204 18.44 -0.79 -9.24
C ILE A 204 19.74 0.00 -9.39
N VAL A 205 19.81 0.90 -10.38
CA VAL A 205 20.96 1.79 -10.60
C VAL A 205 21.19 2.72 -9.41
N MET A 206 20.13 3.27 -8.82
CA MET A 206 20.22 4.12 -7.62
C MET A 206 20.70 3.36 -6.38
N VAL A 207 20.57 2.04 -6.32
CA VAL A 207 21.16 1.19 -5.27
C VAL A 207 22.60 0.82 -5.59
N LEU A 208 22.91 0.57 -6.87
CA LEU A 208 24.26 0.25 -7.33
C LEU A 208 25.21 1.46 -7.25
N MET A 209 24.73 2.68 -7.47
CA MET A 209 25.50 3.93 -7.36
C MET A 209 26.14 4.17 -5.98
N PRO A 210 25.39 4.16 -4.86
CA PRO A 210 25.97 4.31 -3.54
C PRO A 210 26.86 3.10 -3.18
N LEU A 211 26.56 1.91 -3.71
CA LEU A 211 27.41 0.74 -3.55
C LEU A 211 28.79 0.94 -4.19
N THR A 212 28.85 1.45 -5.43
CA THR A 212 30.13 1.75 -6.09
C THR A 212 30.87 2.90 -5.39
N LEU A 213 30.14 3.91 -4.91
CA LEU A 213 30.72 4.98 -4.09
C LEU A 213 31.33 4.46 -2.78
N LEU A 214 30.66 3.52 -2.10
CA LEU A 214 31.16 2.89 -0.88
C LEU A 214 32.39 2.02 -1.15
N THR A 215 32.48 1.36 -2.31
CA THR A 215 33.70 0.64 -2.70
C THR A 215 34.88 1.58 -2.98
N LEU A 216 34.63 2.74 -3.61
CA LEU A 216 35.65 3.78 -3.80
C LEU A 216 36.09 4.39 -2.46
N LEU A 217 35.15 4.62 -1.55
CA LEU A 217 35.45 5.12 -0.21
C LEU A 217 36.31 4.12 0.59
N ALA A 218 36.12 2.82 0.37
CA ALA A 218 36.95 1.79 0.99
C ALA A 218 38.42 1.91 0.58
N GLU A 219 38.72 2.26 -0.67
CA GLU A 219 40.10 2.48 -1.12
C GLU A 219 40.74 3.73 -0.52
N ALA A 220 39.94 4.71 -0.10
CA ALA A 220 40.41 5.89 0.60
C ALA A 220 40.73 5.64 2.10
N LEU A 221 40.38 4.48 2.64
CA LEU A 221 40.63 4.15 4.04
C LEU A 221 42.05 3.61 4.28
N PRO A 222 42.71 4.00 5.39
CA PRO A 222 43.95 3.36 5.80
C PRO A 222 43.76 1.84 6.02
N ALA A 223 44.77 1.03 5.68
CA ALA A 223 44.69 -0.44 5.76
C ALA A 223 44.24 -0.97 7.14
N THR A 224 44.60 -0.29 8.23
CA THR A 224 44.15 -0.63 9.58
C THR A 224 42.63 -0.53 9.73
N TRP A 225 42.03 0.54 9.22
CA TRP A 225 40.58 0.75 9.24
C TRP A 225 39.86 -0.16 8.24
N LEU A 226 40.48 -0.43 7.09
CA LEU A 226 39.94 -1.35 6.09
C LEU A 226 39.67 -2.74 6.69
N ARG A 227 40.64 -3.29 7.44
CA ARG A 227 40.48 -4.59 8.14
C ARG A 227 39.40 -4.56 9.21
N VAL A 228 39.33 -3.47 9.99
CA VAL A 228 38.32 -3.29 11.03
C VAL A 228 36.92 -3.23 10.41
N VAL A 229 36.74 -2.51 9.31
CA VAL A 229 35.46 -2.41 8.59
C VAL A 229 35.10 -3.73 7.92
N ALA A 230 36.07 -4.40 7.27
CA ALA A 230 35.89 -5.68 6.60
C ALA A 230 35.34 -6.74 7.56
N ILE A 231 35.87 -6.82 8.78
CA ILE A 231 35.44 -7.80 9.79
C ILE A 231 34.20 -7.30 10.56
N GLY A 232 34.22 -6.04 10.96
CA GLY A 232 33.21 -5.45 11.85
C GLY A 232 31.83 -5.36 11.23
N VAL A 233 31.72 -4.92 9.98
CA VAL A 233 30.42 -4.71 9.33
C VAL A 233 29.65 -6.03 9.14
N PRO A 234 30.24 -7.11 8.58
CA PRO A 234 29.58 -8.41 8.49
C PRO A 234 29.26 -9.01 9.86
N ALA A 235 30.13 -8.84 10.86
CA ALA A 235 29.91 -9.34 12.22
C ALA A 235 28.69 -8.69 12.89
N VAL A 236 28.54 -7.36 12.75
CA VAL A 236 27.36 -6.63 13.24
C VAL A 236 26.11 -7.04 12.47
N ALA A 237 26.19 -7.18 11.14
CA ALA A 237 25.07 -7.63 10.32
C ALA A 237 24.59 -9.05 10.70
N ALA A 238 25.52 -9.98 10.93
CA ALA A 238 25.22 -11.35 11.38
C ALA A 238 24.54 -11.35 12.77
N LEU A 239 25.01 -10.52 13.69
CA LEU A 239 24.40 -10.36 15.02
C LEU A 239 22.96 -9.83 14.92
N LEU A 240 22.72 -8.81 14.08
CA LEU A 240 21.39 -8.26 13.86
C LEU A 240 20.43 -9.26 13.21
N LEU A 241 20.91 -10.03 12.22
CA LEU A 241 20.13 -11.09 11.58
C LEU A 241 19.78 -12.21 12.56
N CYS A 242 20.74 -12.64 13.38
CA CYS A 242 20.52 -13.63 14.43
C CYS A 242 19.49 -13.13 15.45
N GLY A 243 19.64 -11.89 15.94
CA GLY A 243 18.68 -11.27 16.87
C GLY A 243 17.27 -11.17 16.26
N ARG A 244 17.15 -10.82 14.98
CA ARG A 244 15.87 -10.79 14.27
C ARG A 244 15.26 -12.18 14.10
N ALA A 245 16.08 -13.18 13.78
CA ALA A 245 15.63 -14.58 13.69
C ALA A 245 15.11 -15.07 15.04
N MET A 246 15.83 -14.80 16.13
CA MET A 246 15.43 -15.12 17.51
C MET A 246 14.16 -14.38 17.95
N TYR A 247 14.00 -13.11 17.57
CA TYR A 247 12.78 -12.35 17.85
C TYR A 247 11.56 -12.91 17.11
N ARG A 248 11.74 -13.37 15.87
CA ARG A 248 10.67 -14.04 15.10
C ARG A 248 10.35 -15.43 15.63
N THR A 249 11.35 -16.18 16.08
CA THR A 249 11.17 -17.51 16.66
C THR A 249 10.90 -17.47 18.16
N ARG A 250 10.60 -16.30 18.74
CA ARG A 250 10.28 -16.11 20.16
C ARG A 250 9.02 -16.86 20.63
N GLN A 251 8.29 -17.51 19.71
CA GLN A 251 7.24 -18.50 20.01
C GLN A 251 7.80 -19.89 20.37
N MET A 252 9.09 -20.16 20.13
CA MET A 252 9.77 -21.40 20.49
C MET A 252 10.46 -21.22 21.85
N ARG A 253 10.15 -22.08 22.82
CA ARG A 253 10.75 -22.10 24.17
C ARG A 253 12.22 -22.51 24.12
N PHE A 254 13.12 -21.58 23.80
CA PHE A 254 14.56 -21.81 23.90
C PHE A 254 15.04 -21.60 25.34
N GLY A 255 15.84 -22.54 25.86
CA GLY A 255 16.51 -22.39 27.16
C GLY A 255 17.57 -21.29 27.16
N ALA A 256 17.87 -20.73 28.34
CA ALA A 256 18.78 -19.58 28.52
C ALA A 256 20.16 -19.76 27.88
N LEU A 257 20.68 -20.99 27.86
CA LEU A 257 21.99 -21.30 27.24
C LEU A 257 21.99 -21.05 25.73
N ARG A 258 20.92 -21.44 25.01
CA ARG A 258 20.81 -21.23 23.56
C ARG A 258 20.65 -19.76 23.21
N TRP A 259 20.04 -18.98 24.11
CA TRP A 259 19.94 -17.52 23.96
C TRP A 259 21.29 -16.80 23.98
N VAL A 260 22.29 -17.36 24.67
CA VAL A 260 23.65 -16.81 24.73
C VAL A 260 24.55 -17.41 23.65
N LEU A 261 24.44 -18.72 23.40
CA LEU A 261 25.29 -19.43 22.43
C LEU A 261 25.01 -19.04 20.97
N LEU A 262 23.75 -18.81 20.60
CA LEU A 262 23.38 -18.44 19.23
C LEU A 262 24.00 -17.11 18.77
N PRO A 263 23.88 -15.99 19.50
CA PRO A 263 24.53 -14.74 19.11
C PRO A 263 26.06 -14.82 19.16
N LEU A 264 26.63 -15.57 20.10
CA LEU A 264 28.08 -15.80 20.15
C LEU A 264 28.58 -16.59 18.93
N LEU A 265 27.89 -17.65 18.53
CA LEU A 265 28.21 -18.42 17.32
C LEU A 265 28.00 -17.59 16.05
N ALA A 266 26.92 -16.80 16.00
CA ALA A 266 26.64 -15.89 14.89
C ALA A 266 27.69 -14.79 14.75
N LEU A 267 28.38 -14.43 15.83
CA LEU A 267 29.52 -13.53 15.80
C LEU A 267 30.82 -14.28 15.45
N ALA A 268 31.09 -15.41 16.08
CA ALA A 268 32.36 -16.11 15.97
C ALA A 268 32.59 -16.80 14.62
N LEU A 269 31.56 -17.43 14.05
CA LEU A 269 31.71 -18.19 12.80
C LEU A 269 32.00 -17.29 11.58
N PRO A 270 31.26 -16.21 11.33
CA PRO A 270 31.55 -15.33 10.19
C PRO A 270 32.86 -14.57 10.39
N SER A 271 33.13 -14.09 11.61
CA SER A 271 34.37 -13.37 11.92
C SER A 271 35.60 -14.26 11.76
N GLY A 272 35.52 -15.51 12.20
CA GLY A 272 36.59 -16.51 12.04
C GLY A 272 36.81 -16.91 10.58
N LEU A 273 35.73 -17.10 9.82
CA LEU A 273 35.81 -17.37 8.38
C LEU A 273 36.42 -16.19 7.62
N LEU A 274 36.02 -14.96 7.96
CA LEU A 274 36.55 -13.76 7.31
C LEU A 274 38.04 -13.54 7.64
N TRP A 275 38.43 -13.81 8.89
CA TRP A 275 39.83 -13.76 9.31
C TRP A 275 40.69 -14.80 8.58
N LEU A 276 40.14 -16.00 8.35
CA LEU A 276 40.81 -17.05 7.57
C LEU A 276 40.97 -16.65 6.10
N LEU A 277 39.93 -16.05 5.50
CA LEU A 277 39.96 -15.56 4.11
C LEU A 277 40.95 -14.41 3.92
N LEU A 278 41.02 -13.48 4.88
CA LEU A 278 42.01 -12.39 4.90
C LEU A 278 43.46 -12.88 5.03
N ARG A 279 43.65 -14.10 5.51
CA ARG A 279 44.97 -14.74 5.61
C ARG A 279 45.32 -15.54 4.35
N SER A 280 44.36 -15.77 3.47
CA SER A 280 44.57 -16.46 2.21
C SER A 280 44.90 -15.46 1.10
N ASP A 281 45.79 -15.82 0.18
CA ASP A 281 46.12 -14.98 -0.99
C ASP A 281 44.99 -14.93 -2.03
N TRP A 282 43.88 -15.63 -1.78
CA TRP A 282 42.77 -15.80 -2.72
C TRP A 282 41.83 -14.59 -2.76
N VAL A 283 41.81 -13.75 -1.71
CA VAL A 283 40.87 -12.64 -1.59
C VAL A 283 41.57 -11.41 -1.04
N THR A 284 41.40 -10.28 -1.72
CA THR A 284 41.96 -8.99 -1.26
C THR A 284 41.06 -8.32 -0.23
N GLU A 285 41.65 -7.48 0.64
CA GLU A 285 40.92 -6.74 1.67
C GLU A 285 39.81 -5.87 1.07
N SER A 286 40.03 -5.29 -0.11
CA SER A 286 39.05 -4.49 -0.86
C SER A 286 37.87 -5.31 -1.39
N GLN A 287 38.10 -6.55 -1.85
CA GLN A 287 37.04 -7.46 -2.29
C GLN A 287 36.10 -7.85 -1.13
N LEU A 288 36.64 -8.08 0.06
CA LEU A 288 35.83 -8.40 1.24
C LEU A 288 34.97 -7.22 1.68
N VAL A 289 35.51 -6.00 1.64
CA VAL A 289 34.74 -4.79 1.93
C VAL A 289 33.64 -4.58 0.90
N ALA A 290 33.92 -4.81 -0.39
CA ALA A 290 32.91 -4.73 -1.45
C ALA A 290 31.76 -5.74 -1.25
N ILE A 291 32.09 -7.00 -0.92
CA ILE A 291 31.08 -8.04 -0.61
C ILE A 291 30.27 -7.65 0.64
N GLY A 292 30.91 -7.10 1.66
CA GLY A 292 30.25 -6.59 2.86
C GLY A 292 29.24 -5.49 2.54
N TRP A 293 29.60 -4.54 1.66
CA TRP A 293 28.69 -3.48 1.23
C TRP A 293 27.52 -3.99 0.40
N VAL A 294 27.72 -5.00 -0.47
CA VAL A 294 26.64 -5.64 -1.23
C VAL A 294 25.61 -6.23 -0.28
N LEU A 295 26.05 -6.94 0.77
CA LEU A 295 25.15 -7.55 1.75
C LEU A 295 24.39 -6.50 2.56
N VAL A 296 25.06 -5.40 2.95
CA VAL A 296 24.43 -4.28 3.65
C VAL A 296 23.42 -3.56 2.77
N ALA A 297 23.68 -3.39 1.47
CA ALA A 297 22.78 -2.75 0.52
C ALA A 297 21.59 -3.65 0.13
N ALA A 298 21.80 -4.98 0.05
CA ALA A 298 20.77 -5.95 -0.28
C ALA A 298 19.69 -6.08 0.82
N LEU A 299 20.06 -5.88 2.09
CA LEU A 299 19.15 -6.03 3.24
C LEU A 299 17.99 -5.01 3.23
N PRO A 300 18.22 -3.68 3.09
CA PRO A 300 17.16 -2.69 2.90
C PRO A 300 16.32 -2.97 1.67
N PHE A 301 16.95 -3.36 0.55
CA PHE A 301 16.25 -3.63 -0.70
C PHE A 301 15.28 -4.82 -0.56
N HIS A 302 15.75 -5.93 0.02
CA HIS A 302 14.91 -7.09 0.32
C HIS A 302 13.81 -6.75 1.33
N TYR A 303 14.11 -5.93 2.34
CA TYR A 303 13.12 -5.47 3.30
C TYR A 303 12.05 -4.57 2.66
N MET A 304 12.43 -3.69 1.73
CA MET A 304 11.51 -2.83 0.99
C MET A 304 10.64 -3.64 0.02
N LEU A 305 11.22 -4.57 -0.74
CA LEU A 305 10.48 -5.49 -1.62
C LEU A 305 9.47 -6.34 -0.83
N GLY A 306 9.89 -6.93 0.29
CA GLY A 306 8.99 -7.72 1.13
C GLY A 306 7.91 -6.91 1.85
N LYS A 307 8.04 -5.59 1.92
CA LYS A 307 6.97 -4.68 2.36
C LYS A 307 6.07 -4.22 1.22
N TYR A 308 6.64 -4.02 0.04
CA TYR A 308 5.90 -3.70 -1.17
C TYR A 308 4.88 -4.80 -1.50
N ASP A 309 5.32 -6.06 -1.44
CA ASP A 309 4.47 -7.24 -1.67
C ASP A 309 3.30 -7.33 -0.66
N LYS A 310 3.53 -6.89 0.59
CA LYS A 310 2.49 -6.83 1.63
C LYS A 310 1.51 -5.68 1.47
N GLN A 311 1.86 -4.66 0.70
CA GLN A 311 1.02 -3.49 0.44
C GLN A 311 0.27 -3.60 -0.89
N GLN A 312 0.46 -4.69 -1.63
CA GLN A 312 -0.42 -5.14 -2.72
C GLN A 312 -1.17 -6.42 -2.32
N PRO A 313 -2.06 -6.41 -1.30
CA PRO A 313 -2.96 -7.53 -1.08
C PRO A 313 -3.95 -7.59 -2.24
N GLY A 314 -3.59 -8.32 -3.31
CA GLY A 314 -4.43 -8.46 -4.50
C GLY A 314 -3.68 -8.78 -5.80
N VAL A 315 -2.35 -8.73 -5.83
CA VAL A 315 -1.55 -9.11 -7.02
C VAL A 315 -0.61 -10.27 -6.66
N GLN A 316 -1.21 -11.45 -6.47
CA GLN A 316 -0.51 -12.74 -6.54
C GLN A 316 -1.35 -13.68 -7.39
#